data_AF-A0A2S7BXR7-F1
#
_entry.id   AF-A0A2S7BXR7-F1
#
_cell.length_a   1.000
_cell.length_b   1.000
_cell.length_c   1.000
_cell.angle_alpha   90.00
_cell.angle_beta   90.00
_cell.angle_gamma   90.00
#
_symmetry.space_group_name_H-M   'P 1'
#
loop_
_entity.id
_entity.type
_entity.pdbx_description
1 polymer ?
#
loop_
_entity_poly.entity_id
_entity_poly.type
_entity_poly.pdbx_seq_one_letter_code
_entity_poly.pdbx_strand_id
1 'polypeptide(L)'
;MALSTQNQVLAALLFLYREGLERDLLWMDEIQRAKRPRRLPTVLSEAEVMAVLAQMEGRHALMAALLYGTGMRLMECVRLRIKDVDLACYEIVVCDGESDSDGLVPPALSLRAAMMQQCERMLLLRAGK
;
A
#
# COMPACT_ATOMS: atom_id res chain seq x y z
N MET A 1 -27.72 -4.32 -0.96
CA MET A 1 -26.35 -4.84 -1.07
C MET A 1 -25.48 -3.85 -1.84
N ALA A 2 -24.20 -3.69 -1.49
CA ALA A 2 -23.31 -2.78 -2.21
C ALA A 2 -22.94 -3.35 -3.60
N LEU A 3 -22.90 -2.51 -4.64
CA LEU A 3 -22.57 -2.91 -6.03
C LEU A 3 -21.18 -3.56 -6.14
N SER A 4 -20.24 -3.17 -5.28
CA SER A 4 -18.92 -3.80 -5.17
C SER A 4 -18.99 -5.26 -4.73
N THR A 5 -19.85 -5.54 -3.76
CA THR A 5 -20.04 -6.89 -3.22
C THR A 5 -20.69 -7.79 -4.25
N GLN A 6 -21.68 -7.27 -5.01
CA GLN A 6 -22.29 -8.02 -6.12
C GLN A 6 -21.26 -8.40 -7.19
N ASN A 7 -20.42 -7.46 -7.61
CA ASN A 7 -19.39 -7.73 -8.62
C ASN A 7 -18.34 -8.74 -8.11
N GLN A 8 -18.00 -8.68 -6.82
CA GLN A 8 -17.05 -9.63 -6.21
C GLN A 8 -17.64 -11.04 -6.10
N VAL A 9 -18.92 -11.16 -5.74
CA VAL A 9 -19.63 -12.45 -5.73
C VAL A 9 -19.74 -13.02 -7.14
N LEU A 10 -20.11 -12.20 -8.14
CA LEU A 10 -20.15 -12.64 -9.53
C LEU A 10 -18.78 -13.12 -10.02
N ALA A 11 -17.71 -12.41 -9.68
CA ALA A 11 -16.34 -12.82 -10.01
C ALA A 11 -15.95 -14.14 -9.32
N ALA A 12 -16.32 -14.33 -8.05
CA ALA A 12 -16.07 -15.58 -7.33
C ALA A 12 -16.82 -16.77 -7.93
N LEU A 13 -18.08 -16.57 -8.35
CA LEU A 13 -18.86 -17.60 -9.02
C LEU A 13 -18.25 -17.96 -10.39
N LEU A 14 -17.89 -16.96 -11.21
CA LEU A 14 -17.23 -17.20 -12.49
C LEU A 14 -15.92 -17.99 -12.31
N PHE A 15 -15.10 -17.60 -11.33
CA PHE A 15 -13.85 -18.30 -11.02
C PHE A 15 -14.10 -19.75 -10.59
N LEU A 16 -15.07 -19.99 -9.70
CA LEU A 16 -15.42 -21.34 -9.25
C LEU A 16 -15.85 -22.24 -10.41
N TYR A 17 -16.70 -21.75 -11.32
CA TYR A 17 -17.18 -22.56 -12.43
C TYR A 17 -16.09 -22.84 -13.47
N ARG A 18 -15.28 -21.85 -13.81
CA ARG A 18 -14.21 -22.00 -14.80
C ARG A 18 -13.02 -22.82 -14.28
N GLU A 19 -12.47 -22.42 -13.14
CA GLU A 19 -11.22 -22.99 -12.61
C GLU A 19 -11.47 -24.15 -11.65
N GLY A 20 -12.55 -24.08 -10.86
CA GLY A 20 -12.86 -25.11 -9.87
C GLY A 20 -13.65 -26.30 -10.43
N LEU A 21 -14.52 -26.06 -11.42
CA LEU A 21 -15.43 -27.07 -11.97
C LEU A 21 -15.21 -27.35 -13.46
N GLU A 22 -14.26 -26.67 -14.10
CA GLU A 22 -13.92 -26.83 -15.53
C GLU A 22 -15.14 -26.73 -16.46
N ARG A 23 -16.11 -25.88 -16.11
CA ARG A 23 -17.34 -25.65 -16.88
C ARG A 23 -17.41 -24.22 -17.36
N ASP A 24 -17.50 -24.05 -18.68
CA ASP A 24 -17.68 -22.74 -19.27
C ASP A 24 -19.17 -22.38 -19.33
N LEU A 25 -19.54 -21.32 -18.60
CA LEU A 25 -20.90 -20.82 -18.56
C LEU A 25 -21.02 -19.62 -19.50
N LEU A 26 -21.12 -19.90 -20.80
CA LEU A 26 -21.17 -18.92 -21.89
C LEU A 26 -22.27 -17.83 -21.69
N TRP A 27 -23.37 -18.17 -21.02
CA TRP A 27 -24.46 -17.23 -20.72
C TRP A 27 -24.17 -16.28 -19.54
N MET A 28 -23.21 -16.60 -18.67
CA MET A 28 -22.90 -15.76 -17.51
C MET A 28 -22.06 -14.53 -17.88
N ASP A 29 -21.37 -14.54 -19.02
CA ASP A 29 -20.66 -13.37 -19.53
C ASP A 29 -21.62 -12.26 -20.00
N GLU A 30 -22.90 -12.60 -20.26
CA GLU A 30 -23.96 -11.64 -20.58
C GLU A 30 -24.49 -10.89 -19.33
N ILE A 31 -24.13 -11.35 -18.13
CA ILE A 31 -24.54 -10.69 -16.88
C ILE A 31 -23.84 -9.34 -16.77
N GLN A 32 -24.61 -8.27 -16.93
CA GLN A 32 -24.09 -6.92 -16.76
C GLN A 32 -23.53 -6.71 -15.34
N ARG A 33 -22.22 -6.42 -15.28
CA ARG A 33 -21.57 -5.97 -14.05
C ARG A 33 -22.18 -4.64 -13.62
N ALA A 34 -22.41 -4.52 -12.32
CA ALA A 34 -22.88 -3.28 -11.76
C ALA A 34 -21.84 -2.17 -11.97
N LYS A 35 -22.24 -1.09 -12.67
CA LYS A 35 -21.38 0.10 -12.84
C LYS A 35 -21.16 0.75 -11.48
N ARG A 36 -19.89 0.83 -11.05
CA ARG A 36 -19.52 1.60 -9.86
C ARG A 36 -19.69 3.09 -10.15
N PRO A 37 -20.36 3.86 -9.28
CA PRO A 37 -20.28 5.32 -9.35
C PRO A 37 -18.83 5.74 -9.13
N ARG A 38 -18.27 6.50 -10.07
CA ARG A 38 -16.95 7.15 -9.91
C ARG A 38 -17.09 8.18 -8.79
N ARG A 39 -16.48 7.91 -7.64
CA ARG A 39 -16.31 8.93 -6.61
C ARG A 39 -15.13 9.80 -7.01
N LEU A 40 -15.29 11.11 -6.93
CA LEU A 40 -14.17 12.04 -7.08
C LEU A 40 -13.16 11.73 -5.97
N PRO A 41 -11.86 11.58 -6.27
CA PRO A 41 -10.85 11.46 -5.24
C PRO A 41 -10.84 12.78 -4.45
N THR A 42 -11.22 12.71 -3.17
CA THR A 42 -11.02 13.82 -2.25
C THR A 42 -9.56 13.80 -1.83
N VAL A 43 -8.73 14.59 -2.51
CA VAL A 43 -7.32 14.75 -2.15
C VAL A 43 -7.24 15.81 -1.05
N LEU A 44 -6.45 15.53 -0.01
CA LEU A 44 -6.16 16.52 1.04
C LEU A 44 -5.23 17.61 0.49
N SER A 45 -5.45 18.85 0.91
CA SER A 45 -4.53 19.96 0.69
C SER A 45 -3.27 19.80 1.54
N GLU A 46 -2.16 20.43 1.13
CA GLU A 46 -0.90 20.40 1.87
C GLU A 46 -1.07 20.86 3.34
N ALA A 47 -1.87 21.89 3.56
CA ALA A 47 -2.17 22.39 4.91
C ALA A 47 -2.90 21.36 5.79
N GLU A 48 -3.85 20.60 5.21
CA GLU A 48 -4.56 19.54 5.93
C GLU A 48 -3.63 18.37 6.24
N VAL A 49 -2.77 17.98 5.30
CA VAL A 49 -1.76 16.93 5.53
C VAL A 49 -0.83 17.34 6.67
N MET A 50 -0.32 18.57 6.66
CA MET A 50 0.54 19.08 7.72
C MET A 50 -0.16 19.12 9.08
N ALA A 51 -1.45 19.51 9.13
CA ALA A 51 -2.24 19.51 10.35
C ALA A 51 -2.49 18.10 10.90
N VAL A 52 -2.64 17.10 10.03
CA VAL A 52 -2.75 15.69 10.42
C VAL A 52 -1.40 15.18 10.93
N LEU A 53 -0.32 15.37 10.17
CA LEU A 53 1.02 14.90 10.55
C LEU A 53 1.50 15.52 11.87
N ALA A 54 1.16 16.79 12.14
CA ALA A 54 1.51 17.47 13.38
C ALA A 54 0.86 16.87 14.64
N GLN A 55 -0.25 16.13 14.48
CA GLN A 55 -0.93 15.45 15.58
C GLN A 55 -0.51 13.98 15.75
N MET A 56 0.36 13.48 14.87
CA MET A 56 0.85 12.11 14.92
C MET A 56 2.20 12.05 15.61
N GLU A 57 2.44 10.98 16.38
CA GLU A 57 3.70 10.77 17.08
C GLU A 57 4.30 9.38 16.80
N GLY A 58 5.62 9.28 17.00
CA GLY A 58 6.36 8.02 16.95
C GLY A 58 6.31 7.32 15.59
N ARG A 59 6.09 6.00 15.60
CA ARG A 59 6.12 5.16 14.39
C ARG A 59 5.04 5.53 13.38
N HIS A 60 3.86 5.95 13.85
CA HIS A 60 2.72 6.23 12.98
C HIS A 60 2.92 7.54 12.21
N ALA A 61 3.54 8.54 12.85
CA ALA A 61 3.96 9.77 12.18
C ALA A 61 4.97 9.49 11.06
N LEU A 62 5.98 8.64 11.33
CA LEU A 62 6.95 8.25 10.32
C LEU A 62 6.29 7.51 9.16
N MET A 63 5.39 6.55 9.44
CA MET A 63 4.68 5.81 8.39
C MET A 63 3.81 6.74 7.54
N ALA A 64 3.08 7.67 8.15
CA ALA A 64 2.28 8.64 7.41
C ALA A 64 3.13 9.58 6.54
N ALA A 65 4.27 10.03 7.08
CA ALA A 65 5.19 10.87 6.34
C ALA A 65 5.88 10.11 5.18
N LEU A 66 6.18 8.82 5.35
CA LEU A 66 6.67 7.96 4.27
C LEU A 66 5.61 7.78 3.18
N LEU A 67 4.37 7.47 3.54
CA LEU A 67 3.26 7.34 2.58
C LEU A 67 3.06 8.63 1.77
N TYR A 68 3.09 9.78 2.45
CA TYR A 68 2.94 11.08 1.79
C TYR A 68 4.15 11.47 0.95
N GLY A 69 5.37 11.32 1.48
CA GLY A 69 6.61 11.79 0.84
C GLY A 69 7.12 10.89 -0.29
N THR A 70 6.73 9.62 -0.31
CA THR A 70 7.16 8.65 -1.36
C THR A 70 6.02 8.24 -2.27
N GLY A 71 4.75 8.43 -1.88
CA GLY A 71 3.60 7.94 -2.63
C GLY A 71 3.44 6.41 -2.62
N MET A 72 4.18 5.69 -1.76
CA MET A 72 4.04 4.23 -1.62
C MET A 72 2.64 3.85 -1.09
N ARG A 73 2.19 2.64 -1.39
CA ARG A 73 0.93 2.09 -0.90
C ARG A 73 1.03 1.73 0.59
N LEU A 74 -0.12 1.72 1.27
CA LEU A 74 -0.20 1.35 2.69
C LEU A 74 0.45 -0.01 2.99
N MET A 75 0.19 -1.01 2.14
CA MET A 75 0.73 -2.36 2.34
C MET A 75 2.23 -2.46 2.10
N GLU A 76 2.81 -1.61 1.26
CA GLU A 76 4.26 -1.51 1.05
C GLU A 76 4.92 -0.93 2.30
N CYS A 77 4.40 0.19 2.82
CA CYS A 77 4.90 0.81 4.06
C CYS A 77 4.84 -0.14 5.26
N VAL A 78 3.75 -0.89 5.42
CA VAL A 78 3.57 -1.85 6.52
C VAL A 78 4.51 -3.07 6.39
N ARG A 79 4.87 -3.46 5.16
CA ARG A 79 5.72 -4.63 4.89
C ARG A 79 7.19 -4.29 4.70
N LEU A 80 7.55 -3.01 4.77
CA LEU A 80 8.91 -2.54 4.58
C LEU A 80 9.87 -3.19 5.60
N ARG A 81 10.94 -3.80 5.11
CA ARG A 81 11.98 -4.40 5.95
C ARG A 81 13.23 -3.53 5.92
N ILE A 82 14.05 -3.64 6.96
CA ILE A 82 15.33 -2.93 7.06
C ILE A 82 16.23 -3.19 5.84
N LYS A 83 16.18 -4.40 5.29
CA LYS A 83 16.95 -4.79 4.10
C LYS A 83 16.51 -4.07 2.81
N ASP A 84 15.29 -3.51 2.79
CA ASP A 84 14.72 -2.80 1.65
C ASP A 84 15.05 -1.29 1.73
N VAL A 85 15.75 -0.86 2.79
CA VAL A 85 16.22 0.50 3.00
C VAL A 85 17.72 0.54 2.73
N ASP A 86 18.13 1.20 1.65
CA ASP A 86 19.54 1.48 1.41
C ASP A 86 19.96 2.66 2.30
N LEU A 87 20.74 2.37 3.35
CA LEU A 87 21.23 3.36 4.30
C LEU A 87 22.37 4.23 3.74
N ALA A 88 23.03 3.81 2.66
CA ALA A 88 24.12 4.56 2.03
C ALA A 88 23.59 5.64 1.09
N CYS A 89 22.65 5.27 0.22
CA CYS A 89 22.00 6.20 -0.71
C CYS A 89 20.77 6.89 -0.10
N TYR A 90 20.27 6.37 1.03
CA TYR A 90 19.00 6.75 1.65
C TYR A 90 17.84 6.63 0.67
N GLU A 91 17.73 5.47 0.06
CA GLU A 91 16.67 5.14 -0.89
C GLU A 91 15.83 4.00 -0.32
N ILE A 92 14.53 4.04 -0.57
CA ILE A 92 13.63 2.95 -0.22
C ILE A 92 13.36 2.17 -1.50
N VAL A 93 13.73 0.90 -1.49
CA VAL A 93 13.36 -0.04 -2.53
C VAL A 93 11.96 -0.54 -2.21
N VAL A 94 10.98 -0.07 -2.98
CA VAL A 94 9.60 -0.53 -2.86
C VAL A 94 9.43 -1.75 -3.77
N CYS A 95 9.47 -2.95 -3.18
CA CYS A 95 9.16 -4.18 -3.91
C CYS A 95 7.63 -4.34 -3.98
N ASP A 96 7.08 -4.17 -5.18
CA ASP A 96 5.67 -4.44 -5.43
C ASP A 96 5.47 -5.97 -5.45
N GLY A 97 4.52 -6.48 -4.67
CA GLY A 97 4.32 -7.93 -4.50
C GLY A 97 3.71 -8.63 -5.72
N GLU A 98 3.46 -7.90 -6.81
CA GLU A 98 2.65 -8.37 -7.95
C GLU A 98 3.13 -7.85 -9.32
N SER A 99 4.00 -6.84 -9.37
CA SER A 99 4.57 -6.32 -10.63
C SER A 99 6.08 -6.22 -10.52
N ASP A 100 6.77 -6.73 -11.54
CA ASP A 100 8.22 -6.82 -11.74
C ASP A 100 8.94 -5.44 -11.89
N SER A 101 8.46 -4.44 -11.16
CA SER A 101 8.95 -3.07 -11.22
C SER A 101 9.20 -2.59 -9.79
N ASP A 102 10.36 -2.97 -9.25
CA ASP A 102 10.90 -2.38 -8.04
C ASP A 102 11.04 -0.86 -8.26
N GLY A 103 10.26 -0.08 -7.51
CA GLY A 103 10.35 1.38 -7.55
C GLY A 103 11.36 1.85 -6.52
N LEU A 104 12.44 2.50 -6.95
CA LEU A 104 13.27 3.29 -6.03
C LEU A 104 12.56 4.61 -5.77
N VAL A 105 12.18 4.85 -4.51
CA VAL A 105 11.66 6.15 -4.11
C VAL A 105 12.58 6.79 -3.07
N PRO A 106 13.22 7.93 -3.40
CA PRO A 106 14.00 8.67 -2.42
C PRO A 106 13.05 9.32 -1.40
N PRO A 107 13.11 8.98 -0.10
CA PRO A 107 12.39 9.69 0.94
C PRO A 107 12.87 11.15 1.05
N ALA A 108 11.95 12.02 1.48
CA ALA A 108 12.27 13.42 1.76
C ALA A 108 13.44 13.53 2.76
N LEU A 109 14.34 14.49 2.52
CA LEU A 109 15.56 14.69 3.34
C LEU A 109 15.25 14.83 4.84
N SER A 110 14.11 15.44 5.18
CA SER A 110 13.63 15.64 6.55
C SER A 110 13.31 14.33 7.29
N LEU A 111 13.03 13.24 6.56
CA LEU A 111 12.65 11.94 7.14
C LEU A 111 13.85 11.02 7.39
N ARG A 112 15.04 11.37 6.89
CA ARG A 112 16.25 10.54 7.02
C ARG A 112 16.62 10.28 8.48
N ALA A 113 16.60 11.33 9.31
CA ALA A 113 16.92 11.20 10.73
C ALA A 113 15.93 10.28 11.47
N ALA A 114 14.63 10.45 11.21
CA ALA A 114 13.59 9.62 11.81
C ALA A 114 13.65 8.17 11.33
N MET A 115 13.97 7.92 10.06
CA MET A 115 14.21 6.57 9.54
C MET A 115 15.43 5.91 10.18
N MET A 116 16.56 6.62 10.32
CA MET A 116 17.76 6.11 10.98
C MET A 116 17.48 5.70 12.42
N GLN A 117 16.76 6.54 13.16
CA GLN A 117 16.39 6.23 14.54
C GLN A 117 15.53 4.97 14.66
N GLN A 118 14.62 4.71 13.70
CA GLN A 118 13.85 3.46 13.68
C GLN A 118 14.70 2.25 13.27
N CYS A 119 15.63 2.40 12.32
CA CYS A 119 16.54 1.32 11.92
C CYS A 119 17.45 0.91 13.08
N GLU A 120 18.04 1.89 13.77
CA GLU A 120 18.87 1.68 14.96
C GLU A 120 18.06 0.98 16.08
N ARG A 121 16.84 1.45 16.34
CA ARG A 121 15.95 0.83 17.33
C ARG A 121 15.64 -0.63 16.98
N MET A 122 15.41 -0.96 15.70
CA MET A 122 15.19 -2.36 15.30
C MET A 122 16.47 -3.21 15.38
N LEU A 123 17.64 -2.65 15.07
CA LEU A 123 18.92 -3.35 15.22
C LEU A 123 19.20 -3.69 16.69
N LEU A 124 18.94 -2.75 17.61
CA LEU A 124 19.05 -2.98 19.05
C LEU A 124 18.10 -4.08 19.55
N LEU A 125 16.85 -4.10 19.05
CA LEU A 125 15.88 -5.16 19.37
C LEU A 125 16.28 -6.53 18.81
N ARG A 126 17.03 -6.58 17.71
CA ARG A 126 17.61 -7.82 17.16
C ARG A 126 18.84 -8.28 17.93
N ALA A 127 19.67 -7.35 18.42
CA ALA A 127 20.89 -7.67 19.18
C ALA A 127 20.62 -8.12 20.62
N GLY A 128 19.45 -7.79 21.18
CA GLY A 128 19.01 -8.23 22.52
C GLY A 128 18.29 -9.58 22.58
N LYS A 129 18.29 -10.36 21.49
CA LYS A 129 17.81 -11.74 21.42
C LYS A 129 18.98 -12.67 21.13
#